data_AF-A0A7L3RU10-F1
#
_entry.id   AF-A0A7L3RU10-F1
#
_cell.length_a   1.000
_cell.length_b   1.000
_cell.length_c   1.000
_cell.angle_alpha   90.00
_cell.angle_beta   90.00
_cell.angle_gamma   90.00
#
_symmetry.space_group_name_H-M   'P 1'
#
loop_
_entity.id
_entity.type
_entity.pdbx_description
1 polymer ?
#
loop_
_entity_poly.entity_id
_entity_poly.type
_entity_poly.pdbx_seq_one_letter_code
_entity_poly.pdbx_strand_id
1 'polypeptide(L)'
;TGDNSTCQNVEDHDCKCRQGYSCIDSACLYCEKLPECAEGEELVKLGILDFTFKCKPCEIGTYSNVKNGWCRNWTDCESSGFLTIKQGNSTHNAVC
;
A
#
# COMPACT_ATOMS: atom_id res chain seq x y z
N THR A 1 0.24 -22.77 -14.48
CA THR A 1 1.49 -23.32 -13.93
C THR A 1 2.10 -22.25 -13.06
N GLY A 2 2.08 -22.46 -11.74
CA GLY A 2 2.47 -21.46 -10.75
C GLY A 2 3.97 -21.22 -10.81
N ASP A 3 4.35 -19.99 -11.13
CA ASP A 3 5.74 -19.55 -11.17
C ASP A 3 6.22 -19.31 -9.73
N ASN A 4 6.59 -20.40 -9.07
CA ASN A 4 7.30 -20.42 -7.80
C ASN A 4 8.74 -19.98 -8.06
N SER A 5 8.96 -18.68 -8.26
CA SER A 5 10.30 -18.10 -8.38
C SER A 5 10.96 -18.06 -7.00
N THR A 6 11.34 -19.24 -6.52
CA THR A 6 12.36 -19.38 -5.48
C THR A 6 13.61 -18.63 -5.95
N CYS A 7 14.16 -17.77 -5.09
CA CYS A 7 15.53 -17.24 -5.19
C CYS A 7 16.52 -18.43 -5.09
N GLN A 8 16.55 -19.31 -6.10
CA GLN A 8 17.41 -20.48 -6.13
C GLN A 8 18.79 -20.05 -6.61
N ASN A 9 19.73 -19.98 -5.64
CA ASN A 9 21.16 -19.69 -5.78
C ASN A 9 21.53 -18.21 -5.85
N VAL A 10 21.63 -17.54 -4.70
CA VAL A 10 22.49 -16.37 -4.64
C VAL A 10 23.20 -16.26 -3.29
N GLU A 11 24.54 -16.22 -3.36
CA GLU A 11 25.36 -15.44 -2.42
C GLU A 11 25.23 -13.91 -2.70
N ASP A 12 24.11 -13.43 -3.29
CA ASP A 12 23.86 -12.00 -3.41
C ASP A 12 22.93 -11.54 -2.30
N HIS A 13 23.47 -10.60 -1.53
CA HIS A 13 22.79 -9.66 -0.66
C HIS A 13 21.70 -8.79 -1.36
N ASP A 14 21.27 -9.15 -2.58
CA ASP A 14 20.56 -8.31 -3.55
C ASP A 14 19.35 -9.00 -4.23
N CYS A 15 18.84 -10.14 -3.71
CA CYS A 15 17.62 -10.76 -4.26
C CYS A 15 16.44 -9.75 -4.17
N LYS A 16 16.05 -9.19 -5.32
CA LYS A 16 14.93 -8.24 -5.46
C LYS A 16 13.79 -8.96 -6.17
N CYS A 17 12.63 -9.06 -5.52
CA CYS A 17 11.43 -9.57 -6.17
C CYS A 17 11.09 -8.71 -7.39
N ARG A 18 10.54 -9.34 -8.44
CA ARG A 18 10.10 -8.63 -9.64
C ARG A 18 9.01 -7.60 -9.32
N GLN A 19 8.81 -6.63 -10.22
CA GLN A 19 7.77 -5.62 -10.02
C GLN A 19 6.39 -6.26 -9.80
N GLY A 20 5.65 -5.77 -8.80
CA GLY A 20 4.37 -6.35 -8.37
C GLY A 20 4.50 -7.56 -7.42
N TYR A 21 5.72 -7.91 -7.00
CA TYR A 21 5.99 -8.94 -6.01
C TYR A 21 6.82 -8.35 -4.86
N SER A 22 6.72 -8.94 -3.68
CA SER A 22 7.51 -8.56 -2.51
C SER A 22 7.94 -9.81 -1.75
N CYS A 23 9.07 -9.71 -1.04
CA CYS A 23 9.49 -10.73 -0.08
C CYS A 23 8.35 -10.98 0.92
N ILE A 24 8.27 -12.16 1.52
CA ILE A 24 7.34 -12.44 2.64
C ILE A 24 8.04 -12.93 3.90
N ASP A 25 9.36 -13.10 3.84
CA ASP A 25 10.23 -13.48 4.94
C ASP A 25 11.44 -12.56 5.00
N SER A 26 12.06 -12.45 6.17
CA SER A 26 13.21 -11.56 6.40
C SER A 26 14.46 -11.95 5.60
N ALA A 27 14.58 -13.22 5.21
CA ALA A 27 15.65 -13.71 4.34
C ALA A 27 15.32 -13.55 2.85
N CYS A 28 14.11 -13.06 2.50
CA CYS A 28 13.59 -12.96 1.14
C CYS A 28 13.76 -14.25 0.32
N LEU A 29 13.57 -15.41 0.97
CA LEU A 29 13.60 -16.70 0.29
C LEU A 29 12.38 -16.87 -0.62
N TYR A 30 11.26 -16.23 -0.27
CA TYR A 30 10.00 -16.32 -0.98
C TYR A 30 9.50 -14.94 -1.43
N CYS A 31 9.13 -14.84 -2.70
CA CYS A 31 8.44 -13.68 -3.28
C CYS A 31 6.96 -13.99 -3.50
N GLU A 32 6.08 -13.18 -2.95
CA GLU A 32 4.64 -13.27 -3.17
C GLU A 32 4.14 -12.09 -4.03
N LYS A 33 3.12 -12.34 -4.85
CA LYS A 33 2.47 -11.30 -5.64
C LYS A 33 1.72 -10.36 -4.69
N LEU A 34 1.96 -9.05 -4.83
CA LEU A 34 1.21 -8.06 -4.08
C LEU A 34 -0.25 -8.01 -4.56
N PRO A 35 -1.23 -7.92 -3.65
CA PRO A 35 -2.61 -7.66 -4.03
C PRO A 35 -2.74 -6.27 -4.66
N GLU A 36 -3.70 -6.13 -5.58
CA GLU A 36 -4.04 -4.83 -6.16
C GLU A 36 -5.11 -4.15 -5.31
N CYS A 37 -4.77 -3.06 -4.65
CA CYS A 37 -5.69 -2.31 -3.79
C CYS A 37 -6.53 -1.34 -4.62
N ALA A 38 -7.82 -1.27 -4.29
CA ALA A 38 -8.74 -0.36 -4.94
C ALA A 38 -8.48 1.10 -4.54
N GLU A 39 -9.21 2.01 -5.18
CA GLU A 39 -9.30 3.38 -4.66
C GLU A 39 -9.90 3.36 -3.25
N GLY A 40 -9.33 4.19 -2.37
CA GLY A 40 -9.68 4.25 -0.96
C GLY A 40 -9.18 3.09 -0.13
N GLU A 41 -8.26 2.30 -0.67
CA GLU A 41 -7.48 1.31 0.06
C GLU A 41 -5.99 1.59 -0.12
N GLU A 42 -5.20 1.12 0.85
CA GLU A 42 -3.75 1.11 0.77
C GLU A 42 -3.19 -0.27 1.10
N LEU A 43 -2.01 -0.54 0.54
CA LEU A 43 -1.28 -1.77 0.79
C LEU A 43 -0.54 -1.67 2.13
N VAL A 44 -0.86 -2.56 3.06
CA VAL A 44 -0.20 -2.65 4.37
C VAL A 44 0.60 -3.94 4.50
N LYS A 45 1.79 -3.82 5.10
CA LYS A 45 2.64 -4.94 5.50
C LYS A 45 2.29 -5.35 6.93
N LEU A 46 1.93 -6.61 7.15
CA LEU A 46 1.56 -7.16 8.44
C LEU A 46 2.56 -8.24 8.86
N GLY A 47 3.08 -8.16 10.08
CA GLY A 47 4.10 -9.10 10.58
C GLY A 47 5.52 -8.54 10.48
N ILE A 48 6.43 -9.13 11.26
CA ILE A 48 7.81 -8.63 11.46
C ILE A 48 8.83 -9.58 10.84
N LEU A 49 8.77 -10.87 11.18
CA LEU A 49 9.68 -11.91 10.67
C LEU A 49 9.11 -12.55 9.41
N ASP A 50 7.89 -13.08 9.53
CA ASP A 50 7.04 -13.47 8.42
C ASP A 50 6.02 -12.36 8.20
N PHE A 51 5.94 -11.88 6.97
CA PHE A 51 5.07 -10.77 6.62
C PHE A 51 4.13 -11.10 5.48
N THR A 52 2.92 -10.55 5.60
CA THR A 52 1.86 -10.68 4.61
C THR A 52 1.40 -9.28 4.17
N PHE A 53 0.92 -9.19 2.94
CA PHE A 53 0.42 -7.93 2.39
C PHE A 53 -1.09 -8.00 2.24
N LYS A 54 -1.78 -6.94 2.68
CA LYS A 54 -3.24 -6.82 2.55
C LYS A 54 -3.61 -5.40 2.16
N CYS A 55 -4.74 -5.27 1.49
CA CYS A 55 -5.38 -3.98 1.27
C CYS A 55 -6.22 -3.63 2.49
N LYS A 56 -6.01 -2.44 3.04
CA LYS A 56 -6.77 -1.89 4.16
C LYS A 56 -7.48 -0.62 3.67
N PRO A 57 -8.75 -0.39 4.05
CA PRO A 57 -9.43 0.86 3.73
C PRO A 57 -8.74 2.04 4.42
N CYS A 58 -8.75 3.19 3.75
CA CYS A 58 -8.28 4.45 4.30
C CYS A 58 -9.05 4.80 5.58
N GLU A 59 -8.29 5.22 6.60
CA GLU A 59 -8.88 5.66 7.87
C GLU A 59 -9.63 6.98 7.69
N ILE A 60 -10.58 7.25 8.58
CA ILE A 60 -11.32 8.52 8.59
C ILE A 60 -10.31 9.67 8.74
N GLY A 61 -10.42 10.68 7.86
CA GLY A 61 -9.43 11.73 7.76
C GLY A 61 -8.40 11.51 6.65
N THR A 62 -8.42 10.37 5.96
CA THR A 62 -7.52 10.06 4.84
C THR A 62 -8.27 9.58 3.60
N TYR A 63 -7.62 9.69 2.44
CA TYR A 63 -8.16 9.27 1.15
C TYR A 63 -7.08 8.75 0.19
N SER A 64 -7.49 7.91 -0.76
CA SER A 64 -6.67 7.48 -1.89
C SER A 64 -7.52 7.47 -3.17
N ASN A 65 -7.21 8.35 -4.12
CA ASN A 65 -7.98 8.50 -5.37
C ASN A 65 -7.40 7.70 -6.54
N VAL A 66 -6.43 6.81 -6.28
CA VAL A 66 -5.78 5.98 -7.30
C VAL A 66 -5.66 4.54 -6.81
N LYS A 67 -5.75 3.59 -7.73
CA LYS A 67 -5.48 2.17 -7.43
C LYS A 67 -4.03 1.99 -7.00
N ASN A 68 -3.79 1.10 -6.05
CA ASN A 68 -2.48 0.88 -5.43
C ASN A 68 -1.85 2.16 -4.84
N GLY A 69 -2.68 3.16 -4.51
CA GLY A 69 -2.25 4.38 -3.84
C GLY A 69 -2.01 4.18 -2.35
N TRP A 70 -1.43 5.19 -1.71
CA TRP A 70 -1.37 5.31 -0.26
C TRP A 70 -2.43 6.27 0.23
N CYS A 71 -2.94 6.05 1.43
CA CYS A 71 -3.90 6.96 2.04
C CYS A 71 -3.19 8.25 2.45
N ARG A 72 -3.71 9.38 1.98
CA ARG A 72 -3.22 10.73 2.26
C ARG A 72 -4.21 11.46 3.14
N ASN A 73 -3.74 12.32 4.04
CA ASN A 73 -4.65 13.14 4.85
C ASN A 73 -5.54 14.02 3.96
N TRP A 74 -6.78 14.22 4.39
CA TRP A 74 -7.65 15.24 3.81
C TRP A 74 -7.01 16.62 3.99
N THR A 75 -7.27 17.51 3.03
CA THR A 75 -6.92 18.91 3.16
C THR A 75 -7.69 19.54 4.32
N ASP A 76 -6.95 20.13 5.25
CA ASP A 76 -7.50 20.96 6.32
C ASP A 76 -7.77 22.37 5.76
N CYS A 77 -9.00 22.59 5.31
CA CYS A 77 -9.44 23.88 4.78
C CYS A 77 -9.35 25.01 5.81
N GLU A 78 -9.68 24.73 7.07
CA GLU A 78 -9.74 25.74 8.13
C GLU A 78 -8.35 26.28 8.46
N SER A 79 -7.34 25.40 8.47
CA SER A 79 -5.93 25.81 8.64
C SER A 79 -5.46 26.81 7.58
N SER A 80 -6.09 26.77 6.40
CA SER A 80 -5.79 27.65 5.26
C SER A 80 -6.75 28.85 5.18
N GLY A 81 -7.65 29.03 6.15
CA GLY A 81 -8.63 30.12 6.18
C GLY A 81 -9.83 29.93 5.24
N PHE A 82 -10.04 28.73 4.72
CA PHE A 82 -11.19 28.37 3.89
C PHE A 82 -12.22 27.56 4.66
N LEU A 83 -13.47 27.58 4.20
CA LEU A 83 -14.52 26.71 4.71
C LEU A 83 -14.51 25.38 3.95
N THR A 84 -14.73 24.28 4.67
CA THR A 84 -14.92 22.97 4.03
C THR A 84 -16.30 22.92 3.37
N ILE A 85 -16.34 22.96 2.04
CA ILE A 85 -17.58 22.86 1.25
C ILE A 85 -18.06 21.41 1.20
N LYS A 86 -17.13 20.47 1.01
CA LYS A 86 -17.41 19.04 0.98
C LYS A 86 -16.37 18.28 1.78
N GLN A 87 -16.84 17.50 2.76
CA GLN A 87 -15.96 16.63 3.52
C GLN A 87 -15.36 15.55 2.61
N GLY A 88 -14.08 15.23 2.84
CA GLY A 88 -13.43 14.11 2.17
C GLY A 88 -14.08 12.77 2.55
N ASN A 89 -13.74 11.74 1.79
CA ASN A 89 -14.07 10.35 2.11
C ASN A 89 -12.85 9.45 1.83
N SER A 90 -13.00 8.13 1.85
CA SER A 90 -11.87 7.24 1.59
C SER A 90 -11.29 7.38 0.18
N THR A 91 -12.03 7.85 -0.81
CA THR A 91 -11.57 7.94 -2.21
C THR A 91 -11.28 9.36 -2.70
N HIS A 92 -11.84 10.37 -2.04
CA HIS A 92 -11.79 11.77 -2.46
C HIS A 92 -11.35 12.68 -1.32
N ASN A 93 -10.56 13.69 -1.67
CA ASN A 93 -10.14 14.73 -0.75
C ASN A 93 -11.32 15.60 -0.29
N ALA A 94 -11.12 16.34 0.80
CA ALA A 94 -11.97 17.47 1.15
C ALA A 94 -11.87 18.58 0.09
N VAL A 95 -12.98 19.30 -0.10
CA VAL A 95 -13.06 20.46 -0.99
C VAL A 95 -13.27 21.71 -0.14
N CYS A 96 -12.36 22.65 -0.34
CA CYS A 96 -12.50 24.06 -0.01
C CYS A 96 -12.82 24.81 -1.32
#